data_AF-A0A1Y3RLA7-F1
#
_entry.id   AF-A0A1Y3RLA7-F1
#
_cell.length_a   1.000
_cell.length_b   1.000
_cell.length_c   1.000
_cell.angle_alpha   90.00
_cell.angle_beta   90.00
_cell.angle_gamma   90.00
#
_symmetry.space_group_name_H-M   'P 1'
#
loop_
_entity.id
_entity.type
_entity.pdbx_description
1 polymer ?
#
loop_
_entity_poly.entity_id
_entity_poly.type
_entity_poly.pdbx_seq_one_letter_code
_entity_poly.pdbx_strand_id
1 'polypeptide(L)'
;MEFKLNEYHHNISDKDLLNDVARVAKALNKANLTKKEYTQNGQYGVETICRRFGSWLKVLKLCKLESNQFQLAAASSSHLYTSISNRDLLDDIIRVSKILGKESFSSREYNDLAKYSSSTVFKRFKSWNDALDKAGLQPYKQISEKRIETVSLLEEIERMWITLGRQPTVSDIKNGYSKYALNTFSRRFGGWRNALEAFVVWINDEQNDIQAMESKTDQSVEDDPLIPKKDLVPQDTPLSIIKHKTKRDINLRIRFLVMKRDNFKCCVCGASPAKDSEVELHVDHIIPWSKGGETVIGNLQTLCSKCNLGKSDLIE
;
A
#
# COMPACT_ATOMS: atom_id res chain seq x y z
N MET A 1 -13.88 49.20 38.27
CA MET A 1 -14.20 48.17 37.26
C MET A 1 -15.34 47.35 37.83
N GLU A 2 -16.56 47.48 37.31
CA GLU A 2 -17.70 46.72 37.81
C GLU A 2 -17.71 45.33 37.17
N PHE A 3 -17.51 44.29 37.97
CA PHE A 3 -17.58 42.90 37.52
C PHE A 3 -19.01 42.41 37.69
N LYS A 4 -19.81 42.50 36.63
CA LYS A 4 -21.18 41.97 36.57
C LYS A 4 -21.19 40.68 35.75
N LEU A 5 -21.90 39.66 36.23
CA LEU A 5 -22.16 38.43 35.49
C LEU A 5 -23.07 38.75 34.31
N ASN A 6 -22.80 38.14 33.14
CA ASN A 6 -23.72 38.18 32.02
C ASN A 6 -25.01 37.44 32.40
N GLU A 7 -26.16 37.96 31.97
CA GLU A 7 -27.44 37.28 32.18
C GLU A 7 -27.42 35.87 31.56
N TYR A 8 -27.74 34.86 32.37
CA TYR A 8 -27.80 33.47 31.94
C TYR A 8 -29.19 33.16 31.37
N HIS A 9 -29.28 33.10 30.04
CA HIS A 9 -30.55 32.91 29.33
C HIS A 9 -30.91 31.42 29.19
N HIS A 10 -31.50 30.80 30.22
CA HIS A 10 -32.05 29.44 30.15
C HIS A 10 -33.52 29.47 29.66
N ASN A 11 -33.94 28.49 28.85
CA ASN A 11 -35.32 28.35 28.32
C ASN A 11 -35.86 29.57 27.53
N ILE A 12 -35.02 30.21 26.71
CA ILE A 12 -35.45 31.31 25.83
C ILE A 12 -36.58 30.84 24.90
N SER A 13 -37.65 31.61 24.76
CA SER A 13 -38.75 31.26 23.88
C SER A 13 -38.41 31.52 22.40
N ASP A 14 -39.08 30.83 21.48
CA ASP A 14 -38.94 31.09 20.04
C ASP A 14 -39.27 32.54 19.69
N LYS A 15 -40.23 33.13 20.40
CA LYS A 15 -40.66 34.51 20.22
C LYS A 15 -39.58 35.50 20.63
N ASP A 16 -38.86 35.23 21.72
CA ASP A 16 -37.80 36.12 22.21
C ASP A 16 -36.59 36.14 21.26
N LEU A 17 -36.24 34.98 20.69
CA LEU A 17 -35.18 34.89 19.67
C LEU A 17 -35.53 35.69 18.40
N LEU A 18 -36.78 35.58 17.91
CA LEU A 18 -37.21 36.32 16.72
C LEU A 18 -37.38 37.83 16.99
N ASN A 19 -37.84 38.19 18.19
CA ASN A 19 -37.94 39.58 18.62
C ASN A 19 -36.57 40.24 18.71
N ASP A 20 -35.54 39.52 19.20
CA ASP A 20 -34.19 40.06 19.26
C ASP A 20 -33.61 40.30 17.86
N VAL A 21 -33.83 39.37 16.92
CA VAL A 21 -33.43 39.56 15.51
C VAL A 21 -34.13 40.79 14.90
N ALA A 22 -35.43 40.97 15.14
CA ALA A 22 -36.17 42.14 14.67
C ALA A 22 -35.71 43.45 15.35
N ARG A 23 -35.38 43.40 16.65
CA ARG A 23 -34.82 44.52 17.42
C ARG A 23 -33.50 44.98 16.82
N VAL A 24 -32.59 44.05 16.51
CA VAL A 24 -31.29 44.35 15.91
C VAL A 24 -31.45 44.97 14.52
N ALA A 25 -32.34 44.42 13.68
CA ALA A 25 -32.60 44.98 12.36
C ALA A 25 -33.14 46.42 12.44
N LYS A 26 -34.05 46.69 13.38
CA LYS A 26 -34.57 48.04 13.66
C LYS A 26 -33.49 48.98 14.19
N ALA A 27 -32.64 48.50 15.09
CA ALA A 27 -31.55 49.29 15.67
C ALA A 27 -30.51 49.73 14.63
N LEU A 28 -30.22 48.85 13.64
CA LEU A 28 -29.32 49.16 12.54
C LEU A 28 -30.01 49.91 11.39
N ASN A 29 -31.32 50.13 11.46
CA ASN A 29 -32.16 50.74 10.43
C ASN A 29 -31.98 50.08 9.04
N LYS A 30 -31.93 48.74 9.01
CA LYS A 30 -31.75 47.97 7.77
C LYS A 30 -32.94 47.08 7.48
N ALA A 31 -33.30 47.00 6.21
CA ALA A 31 -34.31 46.06 5.71
C ALA A 31 -33.79 44.61 5.68
N ASN A 32 -32.47 44.39 5.66
CA ASN A 32 -31.82 43.08 5.68
C ASN A 32 -30.79 42.99 6.81
N LEU A 33 -30.50 41.76 7.27
CA LEU A 33 -29.54 41.54 8.35
C LEU A 33 -28.64 40.32 8.07
N THR A 34 -27.32 40.51 8.14
CA THR A 34 -26.34 39.43 7.99
C THR A 34 -26.04 38.73 9.31
N LYS A 35 -25.55 37.48 9.25
CA LYS A 35 -25.10 36.74 10.44
C LYS A 35 -24.02 37.50 11.22
N LYS A 36 -23.08 38.15 10.51
CA LYS A 36 -21.99 38.91 11.13
C LYS A 36 -22.53 40.12 11.90
N GLU A 37 -23.45 40.87 11.30
CA GLU A 37 -24.08 42.03 11.95
C GLU A 37 -24.89 41.62 13.17
N TYR A 38 -25.64 40.52 13.09
CA TYR A 38 -26.35 39.99 14.26
C TYR A 38 -25.38 39.48 15.34
N THR A 39 -24.28 38.82 14.97
CA THR A 39 -23.27 38.37 15.97
C THR A 39 -22.68 39.55 16.75
N GLN A 40 -22.60 40.73 16.13
CA GLN A 40 -22.02 41.93 16.75
C GLN A 40 -23.02 42.73 17.61
N ASN A 41 -24.33 42.60 17.35
CA ASN A 41 -25.36 43.47 17.95
C ASN A 41 -26.50 42.70 18.64
N GLY A 42 -26.57 41.40 18.43
CA GLY A 42 -27.57 40.48 18.96
C GLY A 42 -27.28 40.06 20.38
N GLN A 43 -28.34 39.71 21.09
CA GLN A 43 -28.26 39.25 22.47
C GLN A 43 -27.96 37.74 22.56
N TYR A 44 -28.29 36.99 21.51
CA TYR A 44 -28.15 35.53 21.46
C TYR A 44 -27.18 35.08 20.37
N GLY A 45 -26.70 33.84 20.49
CA GLY A 45 -25.82 33.24 19.47
C GLY A 45 -26.57 32.95 18.16
N VAL A 46 -25.96 33.31 17.02
CA VAL A 46 -26.50 33.03 15.68
C VAL A 46 -26.75 31.54 15.48
N GLU A 47 -25.87 30.69 15.99
CA GLU A 47 -25.94 29.24 15.88
C GLU A 47 -27.15 28.68 16.64
N THR A 48 -27.48 29.24 17.80
CA THR A 48 -28.66 28.86 18.59
C THR A 48 -29.94 29.11 17.79
N ILE A 49 -30.03 30.27 17.15
CA ILE A 49 -31.17 30.65 16.32
C ILE A 49 -31.23 29.79 15.06
N CYS A 50 -30.11 29.59 14.37
CA CYS A 50 -30.06 28.75 13.17
C CYS A 50 -30.41 27.28 13.48
N ARG A 51 -29.99 26.72 14.62
CA ARG A 51 -30.36 25.35 15.01
C ARG A 51 -31.85 25.21 15.26
N ARG A 52 -32.48 26.21 15.88
CA ARG A 52 -33.89 26.17 16.26
C ARG A 52 -34.84 26.39 15.07
N PHE A 53 -34.48 27.30 14.16
CA PHE A 53 -35.33 27.66 13.01
C PHE A 53 -34.84 27.07 11.68
N GLY A 54 -33.71 26.38 11.65
CA GLY A 54 -33.12 25.67 10.51
C GLY A 54 -32.08 26.47 9.73
N SER A 55 -32.43 27.66 9.24
CA SER A 55 -31.51 28.50 8.48
C SER A 55 -31.71 29.98 8.75
N TRP A 56 -30.64 30.76 8.60
CA TRP A 56 -30.69 32.22 8.77
C TRP A 56 -31.68 32.88 7.81
N LEU A 57 -31.81 32.38 6.58
CA LEU A 57 -32.79 32.88 5.63
C LEU A 57 -34.23 32.66 6.12
N LYS A 58 -34.51 31.49 6.72
CA LYS A 58 -35.83 31.19 7.28
C LYS A 58 -36.14 32.11 8.47
N VAL A 59 -35.15 32.43 9.29
CA VAL A 59 -35.27 33.40 10.39
C VAL A 59 -35.62 34.79 9.85
N LEU A 60 -34.89 35.30 8.85
CA LEU A 60 -35.19 36.59 8.23
C LEU A 60 -36.62 36.64 7.67
N LYS A 61 -37.08 35.57 7.01
CA LYS A 61 -38.45 35.44 6.51
C LYS A 61 -39.48 35.48 7.65
N LEU A 62 -39.22 34.78 8.76
CA LEU A 62 -40.11 34.79 9.94
C LEU A 62 -40.18 36.18 10.60
N CYS A 63 -39.07 36.93 10.58
CA CYS A 63 -39.00 38.31 11.06
C CYS A 63 -39.50 39.35 10.05
N LYS A 64 -40.01 38.94 8.88
CA LYS A 64 -40.44 39.81 7.77
C LYS A 64 -39.35 40.78 7.28
N LEU A 65 -38.09 40.34 7.32
CA LEU A 65 -36.94 41.07 6.82
C LEU A 65 -36.60 40.65 5.39
N GLU A 66 -36.05 41.57 4.61
CA GLU A 66 -35.56 41.32 3.26
C GLU A 66 -34.28 40.47 3.29
N SER A 67 -34.06 39.72 2.20
CA SER A 67 -32.87 38.89 2.04
C SER A 67 -31.96 39.48 0.96
N ASN A 68 -30.66 39.60 1.26
CA ASN A 68 -29.67 40.13 0.33
C ASN A 68 -29.38 39.10 -0.79
N GLN A 69 -28.99 39.56 -1.98
CA GLN A 69 -28.57 38.73 -3.12
C GLN A 69 -27.50 37.70 -2.74
N PHE A 70 -26.56 38.03 -1.85
CA PHE A 70 -25.57 37.08 -1.32
C PHE A 70 -26.19 36.02 -0.39
N GLN A 71 -27.25 36.35 0.34
CA GLN A 71 -27.98 35.43 1.22
C GLN A 71 -28.92 34.52 0.42
N LEU A 72 -29.52 35.06 -0.64
CA LEU A 72 -30.22 34.30 -1.68
C LEU A 72 -29.24 33.39 -2.41
N ALA A 73 -28.06 33.85 -2.80
CA ALA A 73 -27.01 33.02 -3.40
C ALA A 73 -26.49 31.95 -2.42
N ALA A 74 -26.34 32.25 -1.13
CA ALA A 74 -25.96 31.27 -0.12
C ALA A 74 -27.04 30.18 0.08
N ALA A 75 -28.32 30.58 0.11
CA ALA A 75 -29.45 29.65 0.15
C ALA A 75 -29.63 28.86 -1.15
N SER A 76 -29.39 29.49 -2.31
CA SER A 76 -29.35 28.86 -3.63
C SER A 76 -28.12 27.98 -3.81
N SER A 77 -26.99 28.25 -3.14
CA SER A 77 -25.79 27.41 -3.13
C SER A 77 -25.94 26.21 -2.20
N SER A 78 -26.84 26.27 -1.22
CA SER A 78 -27.38 25.08 -0.53
C SER A 78 -28.33 24.27 -1.43
N HIS A 79 -28.88 24.87 -2.50
CA HIS A 79 -29.86 24.26 -3.41
C HIS A 79 -29.29 23.87 -4.79
N LEU A 80 -28.07 24.31 -5.15
CA LEU A 80 -27.29 23.80 -6.28
C LEU A 80 -26.88 22.33 -6.06
N TYR A 81 -26.84 21.88 -4.80
CA TYR A 81 -26.71 20.47 -4.43
C TYR A 81 -27.97 19.63 -4.69
N THR A 82 -29.10 20.26 -5.04
CA THR A 82 -30.40 19.60 -5.24
C THR A 82 -30.78 19.47 -6.73
N SER A 83 -30.05 20.10 -7.67
CA SER A 83 -30.41 19.99 -9.10
C SER A 83 -29.73 18.83 -9.83
N ILE A 84 -28.76 18.15 -9.23
CA ILE A 84 -28.14 16.97 -9.84
C ILE A 84 -29.04 15.79 -9.50
N SER A 85 -29.81 15.34 -10.47
CA SER A 85 -30.67 14.18 -10.30
C SER A 85 -29.80 12.92 -10.19
N ASN A 86 -30.34 11.85 -9.59
CA ASN A 86 -29.67 10.56 -9.60
C ASN A 86 -29.40 10.09 -11.04
N ARG A 87 -30.27 10.44 -11.98
CA ARG A 87 -30.10 10.15 -13.41
C ARG A 87 -28.89 10.88 -13.99
N ASP A 88 -28.69 12.16 -13.68
CA ASP A 88 -27.53 12.92 -14.18
C ASP A 88 -26.19 12.34 -13.69
N LEU A 89 -26.15 11.81 -12.46
CA LEU A 89 -24.98 11.13 -11.92
C LEU A 89 -24.72 9.79 -12.63
N LEU A 90 -25.77 9.01 -12.89
CA LEU A 90 -25.64 7.73 -13.62
C LEU A 90 -25.24 7.97 -15.08
N ASP A 91 -25.83 8.97 -15.75
CA ASP A 91 -25.50 9.35 -17.12
C ASP A 91 -24.03 9.80 -17.23
N ASP A 92 -23.50 10.52 -16.23
CA ASP A 92 -22.09 10.90 -16.18
C ASP A 92 -21.16 9.70 -15.91
N ILE A 93 -21.57 8.74 -15.07
CA ILE A 93 -20.84 7.48 -14.86
C ILE A 93 -20.77 6.67 -16.17
N ILE A 94 -21.88 6.56 -16.90
CA ILE A 94 -21.93 5.89 -18.22
C ILE A 94 -21.05 6.63 -19.24
N ARG A 95 -21.08 7.97 -19.23
CA ARG A 95 -20.23 8.79 -20.10
C ARG A 95 -18.75 8.51 -19.83
N VAL A 96 -18.32 8.49 -18.57
CA VAL A 96 -16.92 8.22 -18.20
C VAL A 96 -16.52 6.78 -18.55
N SER A 97 -17.41 5.80 -18.36
CA SER A 97 -17.20 4.42 -18.82
C SER A 97 -16.87 4.35 -20.32
N LYS A 98 -17.64 5.06 -21.14
CA LYS A 98 -17.43 5.13 -22.60
C LYS A 98 -16.12 5.80 -22.97
N ILE A 99 -15.73 6.86 -22.25
CA ILE A 99 -14.45 7.56 -22.47
C ILE A 99 -13.27 6.65 -22.14
N LEU A 100 -13.36 5.90 -21.03
CA LEU A 100 -12.31 4.96 -20.62
C LEU A 100 -12.29 3.66 -21.43
N GLY A 101 -13.38 3.34 -22.13
CA GLY A 101 -13.56 2.06 -22.81
C GLY A 101 -13.62 0.87 -21.85
N LYS A 102 -14.06 1.08 -20.60
CA LYS A 102 -14.10 0.06 -19.55
C LYS A 102 -15.52 -0.11 -19.00
N GLU A 103 -15.94 -1.35 -18.82
CA GLU A 103 -17.21 -1.70 -18.16
C GLU A 103 -17.13 -1.68 -16.62
N SER A 104 -15.95 -1.38 -16.06
CA SER A 104 -15.73 -1.19 -14.63
C SER A 104 -14.51 -0.32 -14.37
N PHE A 105 -14.59 0.61 -13.42
CA PHE A 105 -13.50 1.54 -13.10
C PHE A 105 -13.63 2.09 -11.67
N SER A 106 -12.54 2.63 -11.14
CA SER A 106 -12.46 3.14 -9.78
C SER A 106 -13.10 4.53 -9.65
N SER A 107 -13.51 4.87 -8.42
CA SER A 107 -13.95 6.24 -8.10
C SER A 107 -12.86 7.30 -8.29
N ARG A 108 -11.59 6.88 -8.33
CA ARG A 108 -10.44 7.75 -8.62
C ARG A 108 -10.38 8.08 -10.11
N GLU A 109 -10.41 7.06 -10.97
CA GLU A 109 -10.48 7.25 -12.43
C GLU A 109 -11.72 8.06 -12.82
N TYR A 110 -12.84 7.90 -12.10
CA TYR A 110 -14.01 8.75 -12.27
C TYR A 110 -13.69 10.23 -12.02
N ASN A 111 -13.11 10.58 -10.86
CA ASN A 111 -12.83 11.98 -10.51
C ASN A 111 -11.93 12.70 -11.53
N ASP A 112 -11.07 11.97 -12.24
CA ASP A 112 -10.14 12.56 -13.20
C ASP A 112 -10.84 13.03 -14.50
N LEU A 113 -11.99 12.44 -14.84
CA LEU A 113 -12.69 12.64 -16.13
C LEU A 113 -14.16 13.07 -15.98
N ALA A 114 -14.70 12.96 -14.77
CA ALA A 114 -16.10 13.20 -14.48
C ALA A 114 -16.44 14.69 -14.44
N LYS A 115 -17.72 14.98 -14.73
CA LYS A 115 -18.29 16.31 -14.52
C LYS A 115 -18.64 16.53 -13.04
N TYR A 116 -18.92 15.44 -12.32
CA TYR A 116 -19.30 15.47 -10.90
C TYR A 116 -18.28 14.73 -10.04
N SER A 117 -18.19 15.10 -8.76
CA SER A 117 -17.31 14.41 -7.81
C SER A 117 -17.88 13.05 -7.41
N SER A 118 -17.02 12.02 -7.31
CA SER A 118 -17.36 10.75 -6.67
C SER A 118 -17.93 10.92 -5.26
N SER A 119 -17.56 11.97 -4.53
CA SER A 119 -18.13 12.28 -3.22
C SER A 119 -19.63 12.58 -3.29
N THR A 120 -20.11 13.17 -4.39
CA THR A 120 -21.54 13.38 -4.65
C THR A 120 -22.24 12.05 -4.95
N VAL A 121 -21.57 11.16 -5.67
CA VAL A 121 -22.05 9.80 -5.94
C VAL A 121 -22.19 9.02 -4.62
N PHE A 122 -21.17 9.02 -3.75
CA PHE A 122 -21.23 8.34 -2.45
C PHE A 122 -22.32 8.86 -1.49
N LYS A 123 -22.72 10.13 -1.62
CA LYS A 123 -23.83 10.67 -0.80
C LYS A 123 -25.20 10.21 -1.28
N ARG A 124 -25.34 9.84 -2.56
CA ARG A 124 -26.61 9.43 -3.18
C ARG A 124 -26.76 7.92 -3.28
N PHE A 125 -25.65 7.23 -3.49
CA PHE A 125 -25.57 5.79 -3.68
C PHE A 125 -24.83 5.16 -2.50
N LYS A 126 -25.28 3.98 -2.07
CA LYS A 126 -24.76 3.34 -0.83
C LYS A 126 -23.26 3.03 -0.93
N SER A 127 -22.77 2.77 -2.14
CA SER A 127 -21.37 2.52 -2.44
C SER A 127 -21.05 2.87 -3.89
N TRP A 128 -19.77 2.92 -4.25
CA TRP A 128 -19.34 3.09 -5.65
C TRP A 128 -19.85 1.93 -6.52
N ASN A 129 -19.80 0.71 -6.01
CA ASN A 129 -20.29 -0.47 -6.73
C ASN A 129 -21.81 -0.45 -6.90
N ASP A 130 -22.58 0.10 -5.93
CA ASP A 130 -24.03 0.33 -6.07
C ASP A 130 -24.33 1.37 -7.16
N ALA A 131 -23.47 2.38 -7.33
CA ALA A 131 -23.61 3.36 -8.39
C ALA A 131 -23.28 2.77 -9.78
N LEU A 132 -22.23 1.94 -9.88
CA LEU A 132 -21.87 1.23 -11.11
C LEU A 132 -22.98 0.24 -11.51
N ASP A 133 -23.49 -0.54 -10.58
CA ASP A 133 -24.58 -1.50 -10.81
C ASP A 133 -25.85 -0.79 -11.33
N LYS A 134 -26.25 0.31 -10.71
CA LYS A 134 -27.37 1.14 -11.18
C LYS A 134 -27.14 1.84 -12.51
N ALA A 135 -25.88 2.00 -12.91
CA ALA A 135 -25.49 2.48 -14.23
C ALA A 135 -25.41 1.35 -15.28
N GLY A 136 -25.69 0.09 -14.90
CA GLY A 136 -25.58 -1.08 -15.78
C GLY A 136 -24.14 -1.54 -16.01
N LEU A 137 -23.21 -1.16 -15.14
CA LEU A 137 -21.78 -1.47 -15.24
C LEU A 137 -21.37 -2.54 -14.23
N GLN A 138 -20.23 -3.20 -14.50
CA GLN A 138 -19.72 -4.25 -13.63
C GLN A 138 -19.12 -3.66 -12.34
N PRO A 139 -19.35 -4.30 -11.17
CA PRO A 139 -18.77 -3.86 -9.91
C PRO A 139 -17.25 -3.76 -9.98
N TYR A 140 -16.70 -2.63 -9.51
CA TYR A 140 -15.26 -2.44 -9.49
C TYR A 140 -14.63 -3.34 -8.42
N LYS A 141 -13.85 -4.32 -8.90
CA LYS A 141 -12.94 -5.09 -8.07
C LYS A 141 -11.57 -4.45 -8.19
N GLN A 142 -11.07 -3.91 -7.09
CA GLN A 142 -9.68 -3.50 -7.00
C GLN A 142 -8.82 -4.77 -7.12
N ILE A 143 -8.32 -5.04 -8.33
CA ILE A 143 -7.27 -6.03 -8.53
C ILE A 143 -6.05 -5.40 -7.88
N SER A 144 -5.67 -5.86 -6.69
CA SER A 144 -4.40 -5.48 -6.09
C SER A 144 -3.30 -6.06 -6.97
N GLU A 145 -2.86 -5.30 -7.97
CA GLU A 145 -1.69 -5.66 -8.75
C GLU A 145 -0.52 -5.81 -7.75
N LYS A 146 -0.09 -7.06 -7.55
CA LYS A 146 0.95 -7.52 -6.62
C LYS A 146 0.55 -7.58 -5.15
N ARG A 147 -0.08 -8.71 -4.78
CA ARG A 147 0.09 -9.23 -3.41
C ARG A 147 1.58 -9.51 -3.21
N ILE A 148 2.26 -8.68 -2.43
CA ILE A 148 3.68 -8.90 -2.12
C ILE A 148 3.78 -10.25 -1.39
N GLU A 149 4.63 -11.12 -1.93
CA GLU A 149 4.89 -12.44 -1.38
C GLU A 149 5.55 -12.32 -0.01
N THR A 150 5.27 -13.29 0.87
CA THR A 150 5.84 -13.29 2.23
C THR A 150 7.37 -13.31 2.16
N VAL A 151 7.94 -14.10 1.24
CA VAL A 151 9.39 -14.22 1.05
C VAL A 151 10.02 -12.87 0.70
N SER A 152 9.43 -12.08 -0.20
CA SER A 152 9.97 -10.75 -0.55
C SER A 152 9.98 -9.77 0.62
N LEU A 153 9.08 -9.92 1.59
CA LEU A 153 9.11 -9.11 2.81
C LEU A 153 10.23 -9.58 3.75
N LEU A 154 10.50 -10.89 3.83
CA LEU A 154 11.60 -11.44 4.63
C LEU A 154 12.98 -11.09 4.02
N GLU A 155 13.14 -11.19 2.70
CA GLU A 155 14.33 -10.74 1.97
C GLU A 155 14.61 -9.24 2.21
N GLU A 156 13.56 -8.42 2.30
CA GLU A 156 13.71 -7.00 2.62
C GLU A 156 14.18 -6.77 4.07
N ILE A 157 13.70 -7.56 5.02
CA ILE A 157 14.18 -7.52 6.41
C ILE A 157 15.66 -7.90 6.46
N GLU A 158 16.07 -8.93 5.73
CA GLU A 158 17.47 -9.34 5.60
C GLU A 158 18.35 -8.19 5.10
N ARG A 159 17.93 -7.58 3.98
CA ARG A 159 18.65 -6.46 3.37
C ARG A 159 18.81 -5.30 4.35
N MET A 160 17.74 -4.93 5.06
CA MET A 160 17.80 -3.87 6.07
C MET A 160 18.78 -4.20 7.19
N TRP A 161 18.78 -5.45 7.66
CA TRP A 161 19.68 -5.90 8.73
C TRP A 161 21.15 -5.85 8.32
N ILE A 162 21.45 -6.30 7.10
CA ILE A 162 22.80 -6.23 6.52
C ILE A 162 23.24 -4.77 6.35
N THR A 163 22.36 -3.93 5.79
CA THR A 163 22.69 -2.52 5.52
C THR A 163 22.95 -1.74 6.81
N LEU A 164 22.19 -2.00 7.86
CA LEU A 164 22.33 -1.31 9.14
C LEU A 164 23.42 -1.90 10.04
N GLY A 165 23.84 -3.14 9.80
CA GLY A 165 24.72 -3.89 10.71
C GLY A 165 24.10 -4.18 12.08
N ARG A 166 22.80 -3.92 12.25
CA ARG A 166 22.02 -4.13 13.47
C ARG A 166 20.57 -4.48 13.12
N GLN A 167 19.85 -4.99 14.11
CA GLN A 167 18.41 -5.23 13.99
C GLN A 167 17.66 -3.96 13.53
N PRO A 168 16.88 -4.02 12.44
CA PRO A 168 16.10 -2.90 11.98
C PRO A 168 14.91 -2.64 12.93
N THR A 169 14.68 -1.36 13.19
CA THR A 169 13.63 -0.84 14.06
C THR A 169 12.48 -0.25 13.24
N VAL A 170 11.35 -0.02 13.90
CA VAL A 170 10.22 0.69 13.28
C VAL A 170 10.63 2.09 12.80
N SER A 171 11.54 2.74 13.51
CA SER A 171 12.08 4.05 13.14
C SER A 171 12.84 3.99 11.82
N ASP A 172 13.60 2.92 11.57
CA ASP A 172 14.33 2.75 10.30
C ASP A 172 13.35 2.66 9.11
N ILE A 173 12.23 1.95 9.27
CA ILE A 173 11.19 1.88 8.23
C ILE A 173 10.56 3.26 7.99
N LYS A 174 10.22 3.97 9.07
CA LYS A 174 9.63 5.33 8.98
C LYS A 174 10.60 6.34 8.38
N ASN A 175 11.89 6.18 8.61
CA ASN A 175 12.96 7.00 8.05
C ASN A 175 13.32 6.62 6.61
N GLY A 176 12.60 5.67 5.99
CA GLY A 176 12.72 5.35 4.57
C GLY A 176 13.77 4.29 4.25
N TYR A 177 14.32 3.56 5.23
CA TYR A 177 15.26 2.48 4.95
C TYR A 177 14.63 1.26 4.29
N SER A 178 13.30 1.08 4.43
CA SER A 178 12.57 0.00 3.77
C SER A 178 11.94 0.46 2.46
N LYS A 179 11.97 -0.42 1.47
CA LYS A 179 11.20 -0.32 0.23
C LYS A 179 9.69 -0.38 0.47
N TYR A 180 9.26 -1.02 1.57
CA TYR A 180 7.86 -1.22 1.89
C TYR A 180 7.45 -0.41 3.12
N ALA A 181 6.22 0.10 3.12
CA ALA A 181 5.66 0.79 4.27
C ALA A 181 5.47 -0.17 5.46
N LEU A 182 5.56 0.35 6.69
CA LEU A 182 5.34 -0.42 7.93
C LEU A 182 4.01 -1.21 7.91
N ASN A 183 2.95 -0.59 7.38
CA ASN A 183 1.63 -1.24 7.27
C ASN A 183 1.65 -2.52 6.40
N THR A 184 2.58 -2.64 5.46
CA THR A 184 2.74 -3.84 4.64
C THR A 184 3.18 -5.03 5.49
N PHE A 185 4.16 -4.82 6.37
CA PHE A 185 4.62 -5.85 7.33
C PHE A 185 3.55 -6.14 8.38
N SER A 186 2.92 -5.10 8.94
CA SER A 186 1.87 -5.27 9.95
C SER A 186 0.68 -6.08 9.43
N ARG A 187 0.23 -5.85 8.19
CA ARG A 187 -0.86 -6.63 7.57
C ARG A 187 -0.50 -8.08 7.33
N ARG A 188 0.78 -8.39 7.05
CA ARG A 188 1.23 -9.75 6.75
C ARG A 188 1.50 -10.58 8.00
N PHE A 189 2.20 -9.99 8.97
CA PHE A 189 2.76 -10.72 10.13
C PHE A 189 2.05 -10.37 11.45
N GLY A 190 1.09 -9.44 11.44
CA GLY A 190 0.43 -8.98 12.67
C GLY A 190 1.25 -7.96 13.47
N GLY A 191 2.35 -7.45 12.91
CA GLY A 191 3.17 -6.41 13.50
C GLY A 191 4.64 -6.52 13.08
N TRP A 192 5.43 -5.49 13.36
CA TRP A 192 6.87 -5.48 13.03
C TRP A 192 7.66 -6.50 13.86
N ARG A 193 7.33 -6.65 15.15
CA ARG A 193 7.98 -7.65 16.01
C ARG A 193 7.77 -9.07 15.47
N ASN A 194 6.53 -9.41 15.13
CA ASN A 194 6.20 -10.71 14.55
C ASN A 194 6.87 -10.91 13.18
N ALA A 195 7.06 -9.85 12.39
CA ALA A 195 7.81 -9.92 11.14
C ALA A 195 9.29 -10.30 11.37
N LEU A 196 9.90 -9.74 12.42
CA LEU A 196 11.27 -10.11 12.83
C LEU A 196 11.35 -11.53 13.37
N GLU A 197 10.37 -11.97 14.17
CA GLU A 197 10.28 -13.35 14.66
C GLU A 197 10.13 -14.34 13.49
N ALA A 198 9.24 -14.05 12.55
CA ALA A 198 9.08 -14.83 11.32
C ALA A 198 10.35 -14.87 10.47
N PHE A 199 11.08 -13.75 10.39
CA PHE A 199 12.38 -13.68 9.72
C PHE A 199 13.45 -14.55 10.39
N VAL A 200 13.54 -14.52 11.72
CA VAL A 200 14.49 -15.35 12.47
C VAL A 200 14.20 -16.83 12.28
N VAL A 201 12.91 -17.23 12.36
CA VAL A 201 12.50 -18.60 12.06
C VAL A 201 12.90 -18.97 10.64
N TRP A 202 12.58 -18.14 9.65
CA TRP A 202 12.87 -18.40 8.24
C TRP A 202 14.38 -18.57 7.95
N ILE A 203 15.24 -17.68 8.47
CA ILE A 203 16.69 -17.79 8.30
C ILE A 203 17.26 -19.04 8.98
N ASN A 204 16.77 -19.37 10.17
CA ASN A 204 17.28 -20.52 10.92
C ASN A 204 16.74 -21.84 10.36
N ASP A 205 15.54 -21.85 9.80
CA ASP A 205 14.95 -23.03 9.15
C ASP A 205 15.66 -23.34 7.82
N GLU A 206 16.02 -22.32 7.03
CA GLU A 206 16.92 -22.50 5.88
C GLU A 206 18.27 -23.12 6.30
N GLN A 207 18.79 -22.78 7.49
CA GLN A 207 20.02 -23.38 8.01
C GLN A 207 19.84 -24.84 8.44
N ASN A 208 18.67 -25.20 8.98
CA ASN A 208 18.37 -26.58 9.36
C ASN A 208 18.21 -27.49 8.13
N ASP A 209 17.59 -26.99 7.05
CA ASP A 209 17.51 -27.72 5.78
C ASP A 209 18.90 -27.95 5.17
N ILE A 210 19.81 -26.98 5.31
CA ILE A 210 21.21 -27.10 4.89
C ILE A 210 21.94 -28.16 5.74
N GLN A 211 21.77 -28.16 7.07
CA GLN A 211 22.40 -29.14 7.97
C GLN A 211 21.84 -30.56 7.82
N ALA A 212 20.55 -30.70 7.54
CA ALA A 212 19.91 -31.99 7.29
C ALA A 212 20.35 -32.61 5.96
N MET A 213 20.73 -31.80 4.97
CA MET A 213 21.32 -32.25 3.70
C MET A 213 22.79 -32.66 3.86
N GLU A 214 23.59 -31.94 4.67
CA GLU A 214 24.99 -32.31 4.97
C GLU A 214 25.10 -33.58 5.82
N SER A 215 24.12 -33.87 6.68
CA SER A 215 24.12 -35.06 7.55
C SER A 215 23.73 -36.36 6.82
N LYS A 216 23.24 -36.28 5.57
CA LYS A 216 22.86 -37.45 4.77
C LYS A 216 23.98 -38.00 3.89
N THR A 217 25.13 -37.32 3.82
CA THR A 217 26.23 -37.69 2.91
C THR A 217 27.31 -38.56 3.54
N ASP A 218 27.22 -38.95 4.83
CA ASP A 218 28.38 -39.57 5.51
C ASP A 218 28.12 -40.88 6.28
N GLN A 219 27.03 -41.63 6.03
CA GLN A 219 26.90 -43.00 6.57
C GLN A 219 26.29 -43.99 5.57
N SER A 220 26.96 -45.16 5.51
CA SER A 220 26.67 -46.43 4.81
C SER A 220 26.76 -46.47 3.28
N VAL A 221 27.99 -46.68 2.81
CA VAL A 221 28.27 -47.67 1.75
C VAL A 221 28.15 -49.05 2.40
N GLU A 222 27.15 -49.85 2.00
CA GLU A 222 27.21 -51.32 1.94
C GLU A 222 25.91 -51.87 1.30
N ASP A 223 26.10 -52.52 0.15
CA ASP A 223 25.39 -53.65 -0.47
C ASP A 223 23.84 -53.72 -0.64
N ASP A 224 23.48 -53.84 -1.93
CA ASP A 224 22.43 -54.71 -2.52
C ASP A 224 20.97 -54.20 -2.64
N PRO A 225 20.14 -54.74 -3.57
CA PRO A 225 19.92 -54.18 -4.90
C PRO A 225 18.42 -53.98 -5.20
N LEU A 226 18.09 -53.27 -6.29
CA LEU A 226 16.84 -53.35 -7.10
C LEU A 226 16.38 -51.95 -7.53
N ILE A 227 16.99 -51.42 -8.58
CA ILE A 227 16.26 -50.56 -9.54
C ILE A 227 16.68 -51.00 -10.96
N PRO A 228 15.73 -51.29 -11.86
CA PRO A 228 16.05 -51.83 -13.18
C PRO A 228 16.73 -50.78 -14.07
N LYS A 229 17.77 -51.21 -14.79
CA LYS A 229 18.35 -50.49 -15.93
C LYS A 229 17.35 -50.49 -17.10
N LYS A 230 17.06 -49.31 -17.64
CA LYS A 230 16.70 -49.02 -19.04
C LYS A 230 16.68 -47.49 -19.18
N ASP A 231 17.21 -46.81 -20.18
CA ASP A 231 17.98 -47.16 -21.37
C ASP A 231 18.69 -45.84 -21.81
N LEU A 232 19.66 -45.99 -22.69
CA LEU A 232 20.50 -44.93 -23.24
C LEU A 232 19.73 -43.77 -23.92
N VAL A 233 20.38 -42.61 -23.86
CA VAL A 233 20.15 -41.30 -24.50
C VAL A 233 19.68 -41.39 -25.96
N PRO A 234 18.85 -40.43 -26.42
CA PRO A 234 19.24 -39.71 -27.64
C PRO A 234 19.19 -38.18 -27.52
N GLN A 235 20.16 -37.60 -28.24
CA GLN A 235 20.43 -36.21 -28.54
C GLN A 235 19.22 -35.49 -29.17
N ASP A 236 19.23 -34.16 -29.06
CA ASP A 236 18.37 -33.19 -29.75
C ASP A 236 16.88 -33.17 -29.36
N THR A 237 16.55 -32.41 -28.31
CA THR A 237 15.21 -31.84 -28.12
C THR A 237 15.27 -30.34 -27.83
N PRO A 238 14.35 -29.53 -28.37
CA PRO A 238 14.42 -28.07 -28.33
C PRO A 238 14.16 -27.56 -26.92
N LEU A 239 14.88 -26.50 -26.51
CA LEU A 239 14.84 -25.82 -25.18
C LEU A 239 13.47 -25.96 -24.51
N SER A 240 13.29 -27.06 -23.79
CA SER A 240 12.13 -27.29 -22.97
C SER A 240 12.33 -26.44 -21.72
N ILE A 241 11.27 -25.71 -21.33
CA ILE A 241 11.30 -24.73 -20.25
C ILE A 241 11.74 -25.44 -18.98
N ILE A 242 13.03 -25.35 -18.64
CA ILE A 242 13.56 -25.90 -17.39
C ILE A 242 12.90 -25.09 -16.27
N LYS A 243 12.00 -25.74 -15.54
CA LYS A 243 11.34 -25.13 -14.38
C LYS A 243 12.27 -25.23 -13.18
N HIS A 244 12.94 -24.13 -12.87
CA HIS A 244 13.76 -24.01 -11.68
C HIS A 244 12.91 -23.80 -10.43
N LYS A 245 13.29 -24.46 -9.33
CA LYS A 245 12.73 -24.24 -8.00
C LYS A 245 13.35 -23.02 -7.33
N THR A 246 14.60 -22.72 -7.66
CA THR A 246 15.38 -21.63 -7.06
C THR A 246 15.65 -20.50 -8.07
N LYS A 247 15.83 -19.28 -7.55
CA LYS A 247 16.24 -18.12 -8.37
C LYS A 247 17.68 -18.31 -8.83
N ARG A 248 18.03 -17.81 -10.03
CA ARG A 248 19.42 -17.81 -10.54
C ARG A 248 20.37 -16.98 -9.68
N ASP A 249 19.87 -15.88 -9.11
CA ASP A 249 20.68 -14.95 -8.32
C ASP A 249 21.03 -15.56 -6.96
N ILE A 250 22.31 -15.46 -6.58
CA ILE A 250 22.85 -16.09 -5.38
C ILE A 250 22.87 -15.06 -4.25
N ASN A 251 22.06 -15.28 -3.23
CA ASN A 251 22.02 -14.42 -2.03
C ASN A 251 23.44 -14.28 -1.41
N LEU A 252 23.79 -13.07 -0.95
CA LEU A 252 25.07 -12.76 -0.31
C LEU A 252 25.42 -13.71 0.85
N ARG A 253 24.43 -14.14 1.64
CA ARG A 253 24.60 -15.13 2.71
C ARG A 253 25.10 -16.45 2.17
N ILE A 254 24.45 -16.97 1.12
CA ILE A 254 24.87 -18.21 0.44
C ILE A 254 26.27 -18.04 -0.16
N ARG A 255 26.56 -16.89 -0.78
CA ARG A 255 27.91 -16.60 -1.30
C ARG A 255 28.97 -16.69 -0.21
N PHE A 256 28.73 -16.06 0.95
CA PHE A 256 29.65 -16.13 2.08
C PHE A 256 29.80 -17.55 2.64
N LEU A 257 28.70 -18.31 2.76
CA LEU A 257 28.74 -19.69 3.24
C LEU A 257 29.56 -20.59 2.29
N VAL A 258 29.35 -20.46 0.98
CA VAL A 258 30.11 -21.21 -0.04
C VAL A 258 31.58 -20.81 0.00
N MET A 259 31.90 -19.52 0.04
CA MET A 259 33.29 -19.06 0.18
C MET A 259 33.95 -19.55 1.47
N LYS A 260 33.22 -19.53 2.59
CA LYS A 260 33.71 -20.05 3.87
C LYS A 260 33.97 -21.56 3.81
N ARG A 261 33.05 -22.34 3.23
CA ARG A 261 33.20 -23.79 2.99
C ARG A 261 34.45 -24.06 2.15
N ASP A 262 34.66 -23.26 1.12
CA ASP A 262 35.78 -23.38 0.18
C ASP A 262 37.08 -22.70 0.70
N ASN A 263 37.12 -22.35 1.99
CA ASN A 263 38.25 -21.71 2.67
C ASN A 263 38.74 -20.40 2.04
N PHE A 264 37.85 -19.67 1.36
CA PHE A 264 38.16 -18.46 0.58
C PHE A 264 39.26 -18.72 -0.47
N LYS A 265 39.14 -19.85 -1.17
CA LYS A 265 40.04 -20.27 -2.25
C LYS A 265 39.21 -20.72 -3.44
N CYS A 266 39.78 -20.56 -4.64
CA CYS A 266 39.22 -21.16 -5.84
C CYS A 266 39.28 -22.69 -5.74
N CYS A 267 38.16 -23.39 -5.96
CA CYS A 267 38.09 -24.86 -5.92
C CYS A 267 38.89 -25.54 -7.02
N VAL A 268 39.15 -24.84 -8.14
CA VAL A 268 39.87 -25.39 -9.30
C VAL A 268 41.38 -25.18 -9.17
N CYS A 269 41.83 -23.94 -8.91
CA CYS A 269 43.26 -23.60 -8.94
C CYS A 269 43.87 -23.26 -7.57
N GLY A 270 43.07 -23.18 -6.50
CA GLY A 270 43.54 -22.86 -5.15
C GLY A 270 43.95 -21.39 -4.93
N ALA A 271 43.75 -20.51 -5.92
CA ALA A 271 44.02 -19.07 -5.80
C ALA A 271 43.19 -18.44 -4.67
N SER A 272 43.78 -17.50 -3.92
CA SER A 272 43.16 -16.90 -2.74
C SER A 272 43.58 -15.45 -2.56
N PRO A 273 42.64 -14.55 -2.20
CA PRO A 273 42.95 -13.17 -1.82
C PRO A 273 43.97 -13.05 -0.69
N ALA A 274 44.09 -14.07 0.16
CA ALA A 274 45.05 -14.09 1.27
C ALA A 274 46.50 -14.30 0.82
N LYS A 275 46.72 -14.89 -0.36
CA LYS A 275 48.06 -15.10 -0.95
C LYS A 275 48.41 -14.03 -1.97
N ASP A 276 47.41 -13.53 -2.69
CA ASP A 276 47.55 -12.52 -3.73
C ASP A 276 46.31 -11.62 -3.69
N SER A 277 46.51 -10.34 -3.37
CA SER A 277 45.44 -9.36 -3.20
C SER A 277 44.68 -9.04 -4.49
N GLU A 278 45.24 -9.37 -5.66
CA GLU A 278 44.58 -9.12 -6.95
C GLU A 278 43.57 -10.22 -7.33
N VAL A 279 43.52 -11.32 -6.57
CA VAL A 279 42.61 -12.42 -6.85
C VAL A 279 41.19 -12.07 -6.40
N GLU A 280 40.29 -11.86 -7.36
CA GLU A 280 38.86 -11.75 -7.11
C GLU A 280 38.19 -13.15 -7.17
N LEU A 281 37.37 -13.44 -6.16
CA LEU A 281 36.61 -14.69 -6.06
C LEU A 281 35.13 -14.45 -6.39
N HIS A 282 34.57 -15.34 -7.19
CA HIS A 282 33.17 -15.41 -7.53
C HIS A 282 32.58 -16.74 -7.05
N VAL A 283 31.27 -16.77 -6.86
CA VAL A 283 30.54 -18.01 -6.62
C VAL A 283 29.73 -18.32 -7.86
N ASP A 284 29.88 -19.53 -8.38
CA ASP A 284 29.25 -20.00 -9.62
C ASP A 284 28.62 -21.37 -9.41
N HIS A 285 27.69 -21.75 -10.29
CA HIS A 285 27.02 -23.04 -10.23
C HIS A 285 27.93 -24.15 -10.80
N ILE A 286 28.02 -25.30 -10.13
CA ILE A 286 28.73 -26.49 -10.63
C ILE A 286 28.04 -26.97 -11.91
N ILE A 287 26.76 -27.32 -11.82
CA ILE A 287 25.86 -27.48 -12.96
C ILE A 287 25.29 -26.11 -13.30
N PRO A 288 25.56 -25.52 -14.48
CA PRO A 288 25.06 -24.20 -14.85
C PRO A 288 23.54 -24.10 -14.71
N TRP A 289 23.06 -22.97 -14.22
CA TRP A 289 21.62 -22.72 -14.08
C TRP A 289 20.89 -22.90 -15.41
N SER A 290 21.46 -22.44 -16.54
CA SER A 290 20.89 -22.65 -17.88
C SER A 290 20.71 -24.11 -18.29
N LYS A 291 21.39 -25.05 -17.63
CA LYS A 291 21.35 -26.50 -17.90
C LYS A 291 20.61 -27.28 -16.81
N GLY A 292 19.84 -26.59 -15.97
CA GLY A 292 19.02 -27.22 -14.92
C GLY A 292 19.67 -27.31 -13.54
N GLY A 293 20.80 -26.64 -13.34
CA GLY A 293 21.37 -26.47 -12.02
C GLY A 293 20.51 -25.58 -11.12
N GLU A 294 20.26 -26.02 -9.90
CA GLU A 294 19.60 -25.21 -8.88
C GLU A 294 20.63 -24.38 -8.09
N THR A 295 20.22 -23.22 -7.59
CA THR A 295 21.00 -22.37 -6.69
C THR A 295 20.92 -22.89 -5.26
N VAL A 296 21.61 -24.00 -5.03
CA VAL A 296 21.74 -24.66 -3.72
C VAL A 296 23.22 -24.80 -3.38
N ILE A 297 23.58 -24.76 -2.10
CA ILE A 297 24.99 -24.80 -1.65
C ILE A 297 25.77 -25.97 -2.27
N GLY A 298 25.15 -27.14 -2.40
CA GLY A 298 25.78 -28.32 -3.02
C GLY A 298 26.05 -28.19 -4.52
N ASN A 299 25.38 -27.28 -5.21
CA ASN A 299 25.59 -26.97 -6.62
C ASN A 299 26.32 -25.63 -6.82
N LEU A 300 26.89 -25.04 -5.77
CA LEU A 300 27.66 -23.79 -5.84
C LEU A 300 29.11 -24.05 -5.46
N GLN A 301 30.03 -23.34 -6.10
CA GLN A 301 31.46 -23.41 -5.84
C GLN A 301 32.13 -22.04 -5.98
N THR A 302 33.22 -21.85 -5.24
CA THR A 302 34.05 -20.64 -5.31
C THR A 302 35.09 -20.77 -6.41
N LEU A 303 35.10 -19.83 -7.35
CA LEU A 303 36.05 -19.78 -8.47
C LEU A 303 36.73 -18.40 -8.53
N CYS A 304 38.01 -18.35 -8.88
CA CYS A 304 38.64 -17.07 -9.23
C CYS A 304 38.14 -16.59 -10.60
N SER A 305 38.26 -15.29 -10.91
CA SER A 305 37.77 -14.73 -12.19
C SER A 305 38.27 -15.49 -13.41
N LYS A 306 39.54 -15.95 -13.42
CA LYS A 306 40.12 -16.73 -14.53
C LYS A 306 39.43 -18.09 -14.72
N CYS A 307 39.25 -18.85 -13.63
CA CYS A 307 38.58 -20.16 -13.67
C CYS A 307 37.08 -20.02 -13.96
N ASN A 308 36.44 -19.00 -13.41
CA ASN A 308 35.02 -18.71 -13.65
C ASN A 308 34.75 -18.40 -15.13
N LEU A 309 35.57 -17.53 -15.73
CA LEU A 309 35.50 -17.22 -17.16
C LEU A 309 35.80 -18.45 -18.03
N GLY A 310 36.78 -19.26 -17.64
CA GLY A 310 37.14 -20.49 -18.35
C GLY A 310 36.05 -21.55 -18.32
N LYS A 311 35.36 -21.71 -17.18
CA LYS A 311 34.26 -22.67 -17.03
C LYS A 311 33.04 -22.28 -17.86
N SER A 312 32.62 -21.01 -17.82
CA SER A 312 31.40 -20.55 -18.50
C SER A 312 30.21 -21.48 -18.20
N ASP A 313 29.56 -22.03 -19.23
CA ASP A 313 28.44 -22.95 -19.15
C ASP A 313 28.86 -24.42 -19.34
N LEU A 314 30.14 -24.77 -19.24
CA LEU A 314 30.60 -26.16 -19.32
C LEU A 314 30.11 -26.97 -18.12
N ILE A 315 29.74 -28.23 -18.38
CA ILE A 315 29.49 -29.25 -17.36
C ILE A 315 30.75 -30.13 -17.36
N GLU A 316 31.47 -30.16 -16.25
CA GLU A 316 32.51 -31.17 -15.96
C GLU A 316 31.90 -32.31 -15.16
#